data_AF-A0A3A6T2S6-F1
#
_entry.id   AF-A0A3A6T2S6-F1
#
_cell.length_a   1.000
_cell.length_b   1.000
_cell.length_c   1.000
_cell.angle_alpha   90.00
_cell.angle_beta   90.00
_cell.angle_gamma   90.00
#
_symmetry.space_group_name_H-M   'P 1'
#
loop_
_entity.id
_entity.type
_entity.pdbx_description
1 polymer ?
#
loop_
_entity_poly.entity_id
_entity_poly.type
_entity_poly.pdbx_seq_one_letter_code
_entity_poly.pdbx_strand_id
1 'polypeptide(L)'
;MTSQKTWWGLAFIDSLTQFIDSGRLQRGRAYRTDHRMLAFDLNKNTIKATIRGNINPYFGVTKEPKYIVTLSLKSIEKKRWTEIISQICQNPGWISKLMLNEIPANIEQAFGANSFLPTSFNDVTAKCSCPDYANPCKHIAGVYYRLADILDYDPMLLFQLKGLTTKELQTALKKTELGQLFSEHLDTQVNTEIYTSKFKYSPFIAKKEVNSNTNKTSNSALKSNHTVKTFWHMTDWPAKELEVEQQTISAPLIKKQGDYPAFWHRNNSFVAAMEEIYQNVRKRNKKVLG
;
A
#
# COMPACT_ATOMS: atom_id res chain seq x y z
N MET A 1 0.82 17.44 9.86
CA MET A 1 0.55 16.07 9.40
C MET A 1 -0.80 16.01 8.69
N THR A 2 -0.79 15.82 7.38
CA THR A 2 -1.95 15.50 6.54
C THR A 2 -2.53 14.13 6.95
N SER A 3 -3.84 13.92 6.79
CA SER A 3 -4.55 12.72 7.31
C SER A 3 -4.69 11.59 6.27
N GLN A 4 -4.02 11.71 5.13
CA GLN A 4 -4.20 10.79 4.00
C GLN A 4 -3.48 9.47 4.27
N LYS A 5 -4.10 8.36 3.87
CA LYS A 5 -3.62 6.99 4.12
C LYS A 5 -2.72 6.49 3.00
N THR A 6 -2.92 6.98 1.78
CA THR A 6 -2.21 6.53 0.58
C THR A 6 -1.36 7.63 -0.01
N TRP A 7 -0.37 7.25 -0.83
CA TRP A 7 0.51 8.23 -1.45
C TRP A 7 -0.23 9.12 -2.46
N TRP A 8 -1.26 8.61 -3.16
CA TRP A 8 -1.99 9.38 -4.17
C TRP A 8 -2.98 10.37 -3.55
N GLY A 9 -3.62 10.02 -2.42
CA GLY A 9 -4.44 10.98 -1.66
C GLY A 9 -3.60 12.16 -1.17
N LEU A 10 -2.37 11.87 -0.70
CA LEU A 10 -1.39 12.89 -0.34
C LEU A 10 -0.95 13.71 -1.57
N ALA A 11 -0.57 13.06 -2.66
CA ALA A 11 -0.11 13.72 -3.88
C ALA A 11 -1.17 14.66 -4.46
N PHE A 12 -2.45 14.32 -4.36
CA PHE A 12 -3.55 15.21 -4.77
C PHE A 12 -3.63 16.49 -3.92
N ILE A 13 -3.49 16.38 -2.60
CA ILE A 13 -3.46 17.57 -1.73
C ILE A 13 -2.20 18.39 -2.00
N ASP A 14 -1.06 17.72 -2.13
CA ASP A 14 0.22 18.39 -2.37
C ASP A 14 0.20 19.14 -3.71
N SER A 15 -0.41 18.58 -4.76
CA SER A 15 -0.56 19.25 -6.06
C SER A 15 -1.39 20.53 -5.94
N LEU A 16 -2.45 20.53 -5.12
CA LEU A 16 -3.24 21.73 -4.84
C LEU A 16 -2.42 22.80 -4.10
N THR A 17 -1.54 22.41 -3.17
CA THR A 17 -0.72 23.37 -2.40
C THR A 17 0.32 24.10 -3.24
N GLN A 18 0.63 23.63 -4.46
CA GLN A 18 1.58 24.29 -5.35
C GLN A 18 1.07 25.64 -5.85
N PHE A 19 -0.26 25.78 -5.99
CA PHE A 19 -0.87 27.02 -6.47
C PHE A 19 -1.86 27.64 -5.48
N ILE A 20 -2.39 26.87 -4.52
CA ILE A 20 -3.29 27.37 -3.48
C ILE A 20 -2.49 27.68 -2.20
N ASP A 21 -2.75 28.84 -1.60
CA ASP A 21 -2.22 29.19 -0.29
C ASP A 21 -2.52 28.10 0.76
N SER A 22 -1.47 27.56 1.36
CA SER A 22 -1.55 26.45 2.31
C SER A 22 -2.40 26.79 3.54
N GLY A 23 -2.33 28.04 4.01
CA GLY A 23 -3.14 28.55 5.11
C GLY A 23 -4.64 28.53 4.77
N ARG A 24 -5.01 28.92 3.55
CA ARG A 24 -6.41 28.83 3.06
C ARG A 24 -6.89 27.39 2.99
N LEU A 25 -6.08 26.48 2.45
CA LEU A 25 -6.43 25.08 2.36
C LEU A 25 -6.64 24.50 3.77
N GLN A 26 -5.71 24.73 4.69
CA GLN A 26 -5.76 24.22 6.06
C GLN A 26 -7.05 24.63 6.81
N ARG A 27 -7.56 25.85 6.61
CA ARG A 27 -8.83 26.29 7.23
C ARG A 27 -10.03 25.42 6.83
N GLY A 28 -10.01 24.83 5.65
CA GLY A 28 -11.08 23.94 5.18
C GLY A 28 -10.99 22.51 5.69
N ARG A 29 -9.89 22.10 6.32
CA ARG A 29 -9.64 20.70 6.72
C ARG A 29 -10.74 20.13 7.63
N ALA A 30 -11.30 20.94 8.52
CA ALA A 30 -12.37 20.51 9.43
C ALA A 30 -13.71 20.23 8.70
N TYR A 31 -13.89 20.74 7.49
CA TYR A 31 -15.15 20.62 6.73
C TYR A 31 -15.26 19.31 5.94
N ARG A 32 -14.23 18.45 5.93
CA ARG A 32 -14.26 17.15 5.24
C ARG A 32 -15.10 16.06 5.92
N THR A 33 -15.45 16.26 7.19
CA THR A 33 -16.12 15.25 8.04
C THR A 33 -17.58 15.06 7.65
N ASP A 34 -18.14 13.87 7.88
CA ASP A 34 -19.54 13.55 7.55
C ASP A 34 -20.53 14.47 8.26
N HIS A 35 -20.19 14.97 9.46
CA HIS A 35 -21.02 15.94 10.17
C HIS A 35 -21.17 17.26 9.40
N ARG A 36 -20.09 17.73 8.76
CA ARG A 36 -20.07 18.99 8.00
C ARG A 36 -20.49 18.80 6.54
N MET A 37 -20.18 17.65 5.95
CA MET A 37 -20.48 17.28 4.57
C MET A 37 -21.79 16.50 4.50
N LEU A 38 -22.91 17.19 4.29
CA LEU A 38 -24.25 16.58 4.35
C LEU A 38 -24.56 15.70 3.14
N ALA A 39 -24.04 16.08 1.96
CA ALA A 39 -24.19 15.31 0.73
C ALA A 39 -22.95 15.50 -0.13
N PHE A 40 -22.55 14.45 -0.84
CA PHE A 40 -21.43 14.44 -1.77
C PHE A 40 -21.80 13.55 -2.96
N ASP A 41 -22.10 14.17 -4.09
CA ASP A 41 -22.54 13.49 -5.31
C ASP A 41 -21.49 13.72 -6.41
N LEU A 42 -20.99 12.62 -6.97
CA LEU A 42 -20.06 12.64 -8.09
C LEU A 42 -20.81 12.25 -9.37
N ASN A 43 -20.95 13.21 -10.28
CA ASN A 43 -21.62 13.04 -11.56
C ASN A 43 -20.62 13.27 -12.71
N LYS A 44 -20.15 12.19 -13.32
CA LYS A 44 -19.10 12.23 -14.37
C LYS A 44 -17.86 12.95 -13.84
N ASN A 45 -17.60 14.18 -14.31
CA ASN A 45 -16.49 15.03 -13.90
C ASN A 45 -16.90 16.10 -12.87
N THR A 46 -18.19 16.30 -12.62
CA THR A 46 -18.63 17.33 -11.68
C THR A 46 -18.98 16.71 -10.34
N ILE A 47 -18.37 17.23 -9.29
CA ILE A 47 -18.70 16.95 -7.90
C ILE A 47 -19.63 18.06 -7.40
N LYS A 48 -20.73 17.67 -6.80
CA LYS A 48 -21.65 18.56 -6.10
C LYS A 48 -21.71 18.14 -4.65
N ALA A 49 -21.42 19.08 -3.75
CA ALA A 49 -21.43 18.83 -2.32
C ALA A 49 -22.34 19.84 -1.61
N THR A 50 -23.04 19.38 -0.59
CA THR A 50 -23.82 20.23 0.31
C THR A 50 -23.15 20.28 1.66
N ILE A 51 -22.76 21.47 2.09
CA ILE A 51 -21.92 21.67 3.26
C ILE A 51 -22.66 22.50 4.30
N ARG A 52 -22.59 22.02 5.54
CA ARG A 52 -23.08 22.70 6.73
C ARG A 52 -22.16 23.87 7.07
N GLY A 53 -22.67 25.08 6.98
CA GLY A 53 -21.98 26.28 7.42
C GLY A 53 -21.98 26.43 8.94
N ASN A 54 -21.57 27.60 9.42
CA ASN A 54 -21.64 27.92 10.86
C ASN A 54 -22.71 28.97 11.09
N ILE A 55 -23.42 28.84 12.22
CA ILE A 55 -24.32 29.87 12.71
C ILE A 55 -23.44 31.01 13.22
N ASN A 56 -23.73 32.23 12.79
CA ASN A 56 -23.05 33.42 13.28
C ASN A 56 -24.06 34.57 13.44
N PRO A 57 -24.56 34.78 14.67
CA PRO A 57 -25.53 35.85 14.95
C PRO A 57 -25.00 37.25 14.62
N TYR A 58 -23.69 37.49 14.76
CA TYR A 58 -23.07 38.79 14.46
C TYR A 58 -23.18 39.18 12.98
N PHE A 59 -23.29 38.19 12.08
CA PHE A 59 -23.52 38.42 10.64
C PHE A 59 -24.97 38.16 10.22
N GLY A 60 -25.92 38.13 11.17
CA GLY A 60 -27.34 37.90 10.88
C GLY A 60 -27.68 36.47 10.45
N VAL A 61 -26.76 35.51 10.63
CA VAL A 61 -26.98 34.10 10.29
C VAL A 61 -27.49 33.38 11.53
N THR A 62 -28.81 33.40 11.72
CA THR A 62 -29.50 32.80 12.88
C THR A 62 -29.83 31.32 12.71
N LYS A 63 -29.98 30.86 11.46
CA LYS A 63 -30.22 29.45 11.11
C LYS A 63 -28.98 28.85 10.49
N GLU A 64 -28.77 27.54 10.70
CA GLU A 64 -27.65 26.79 10.13
C GLU A 64 -27.70 26.84 8.59
N PRO A 65 -26.76 27.55 7.93
CA PRO A 65 -26.81 27.70 6.48
C PRO A 65 -26.27 26.44 5.81
N LYS A 66 -26.84 26.10 4.65
CA LYS A 66 -26.35 25.03 3.78
C LYS A 66 -25.77 25.67 2.53
N TYR A 67 -24.49 25.43 2.28
CA TYR A 67 -23.80 25.93 1.09
C TYR A 67 -23.63 24.82 0.07
N ILE A 68 -23.85 25.17 -1.19
CA ILE A 68 -23.63 24.26 -2.32
C ILE A 68 -22.25 24.56 -2.88
N VAL A 69 -21.42 23.53 -2.97
CA VAL A 69 -20.13 23.57 -3.66
C VAL A 69 -20.23 22.75 -4.93
N THR A 70 -19.79 23.32 -6.03
CA THR A 70 -19.56 22.60 -7.28
C THR A 70 -18.08 22.62 -7.60
N LEU A 71 -17.54 21.46 -7.93
CA LEU A 71 -16.15 21.25 -8.26
C LEU A 71 -16.06 20.46 -9.56
N SER A 72 -15.24 20.89 -10.50
CA SER A 72 -14.91 20.12 -11.69
C SER A 72 -13.41 20.20 -11.99
N LEU A 73 -12.85 19.10 -12.47
CA LEU A 73 -11.47 19.06 -12.94
C LEU A 73 -11.45 19.25 -14.45
N LYS A 74 -10.36 19.79 -14.99
CA LYS A 74 -10.18 19.87 -16.44
C LYS A 74 -10.08 18.47 -17.03
N SER A 75 -11.01 18.14 -17.92
CA SER A 75 -11.00 16.85 -18.63
C SER A 75 -9.90 16.81 -19.69
N ILE A 76 -9.42 15.59 -19.95
CA ILE A 76 -8.50 15.30 -21.05
C ILE A 76 -9.33 14.82 -22.24
N GLU A 77 -8.96 15.23 -23.44
CA GLU A 77 -9.64 14.83 -24.68
C GLU A 77 -9.55 13.32 -24.93
N LYS A 78 -10.61 12.72 -25.49
CA LYS A 78 -10.68 11.27 -25.75
C LYS A 78 -9.55 10.76 -26.65
N LYS A 79 -9.11 11.54 -27.64
CA LYS A 79 -7.99 11.20 -28.53
C LYS A 79 -6.67 11.09 -27.75
N ARG A 80 -6.49 11.92 -26.73
CA ARG A 80 -5.27 11.93 -25.93
C ARG A 80 -5.27 10.77 -24.93
N TRP A 81 -6.44 10.35 -24.45
CA TRP A 81 -6.57 9.15 -23.63
C TRP A 81 -6.08 7.88 -24.32
N THR A 82 -6.31 7.71 -25.63
CA THR A 82 -5.80 6.52 -26.33
C THR A 82 -4.28 6.46 -26.34
N GLU A 83 -3.61 7.61 -26.47
CA GLU A 83 -2.15 7.71 -26.42
C GLU A 83 -1.63 7.47 -25.00
N ILE A 84 -2.26 8.07 -23.99
CA ILE A 84 -1.90 7.87 -22.57
C ILE A 84 -2.05 6.40 -22.18
N ILE A 85 -3.15 5.75 -22.56
CA ILE A 85 -3.38 4.33 -22.25
C ILE A 85 -2.33 3.46 -22.97
N SER A 86 -1.99 3.77 -24.22
CA SER A 86 -0.91 3.06 -24.93
C SER A 86 0.42 3.17 -24.18
N GLN A 87 0.77 4.35 -23.65
CA GLN A 87 1.98 4.55 -22.84
C GLN A 87 1.92 3.81 -21.51
N ILE A 88 0.77 3.84 -20.83
CA ILE A 88 0.53 3.06 -19.60
C ILE A 88 0.77 1.57 -19.89
N CYS A 89 0.27 1.08 -21.02
CA CYS A 89 0.35 -0.31 -21.42
C CYS A 89 1.74 -0.77 -21.86
N GLN A 90 2.69 0.14 -22.09
CA GLN A 90 4.09 -0.22 -22.36
C GLN A 90 4.87 -0.55 -21.08
N ASN A 91 4.35 -0.16 -19.91
CA ASN A 91 4.99 -0.43 -18.62
C ASN A 91 4.17 -1.47 -17.82
N PRO A 92 4.64 -2.74 -17.74
CA PRO A 92 3.93 -3.80 -17.01
C PRO A 92 3.67 -3.44 -15.54
N GLY A 93 4.58 -2.70 -14.91
CA GLY A 93 4.44 -2.26 -13.52
C GLY A 93 3.33 -1.23 -13.32
N TRP A 94 3.04 -0.40 -14.34
CA TRP A 94 1.91 0.53 -14.27
C TRP A 94 0.59 -0.17 -14.49
N ILE A 95 0.50 -1.05 -15.49
CA ILE A 95 -0.72 -1.84 -15.75
C ILE A 95 -1.08 -2.69 -14.53
N SER A 96 -0.10 -3.43 -13.99
CA SER A 96 -0.32 -4.34 -12.85
C SER A 96 -0.92 -3.59 -11.65
N LYS A 97 -0.35 -2.44 -11.29
CA LYS A 97 -0.88 -1.59 -10.21
C LYS A 97 -2.28 -1.08 -10.50
N LEU A 98 -2.53 -0.57 -11.71
CA LEU A 98 -3.86 -0.06 -12.07
C LEU A 98 -4.93 -1.15 -12.06
N MET A 99 -4.59 -2.38 -12.49
CA MET A 99 -5.48 -3.55 -12.39
C MET A 99 -5.78 -3.94 -10.94
N LEU A 100 -4.84 -3.72 -10.02
CA LEU A 100 -4.99 -3.90 -8.58
C LEU A 100 -5.66 -2.70 -7.88
N ASN A 101 -6.21 -1.75 -8.65
CA ASN A 101 -6.82 -0.53 -8.12
C ASN A 101 -5.82 0.37 -7.35
N GLU A 102 -4.55 0.37 -7.75
CA GLU A 102 -3.50 1.23 -7.19
C GLU A 102 -2.94 2.19 -8.23
N ILE A 103 -2.64 3.43 -7.83
CA ILE A 103 -1.97 4.40 -8.71
C ILE A 103 -0.45 4.22 -8.58
N PRO A 104 0.31 4.05 -9.68
CA PRO A 104 1.77 4.10 -9.66
C PRO A 104 2.32 5.51 -9.36
N ALA A 105 3.33 5.62 -8.50
CA ALA A 105 3.95 6.90 -8.12
C ALA A 105 4.41 7.76 -9.31
N ASN A 106 4.93 7.12 -10.36
CA ASN A 106 5.50 7.79 -11.53
C ASN A 106 4.51 7.88 -12.70
N ILE A 107 3.21 7.68 -12.46
CA ILE A 107 2.21 7.60 -13.54
C ILE A 107 2.11 8.91 -14.36
N GLU A 108 2.45 10.06 -13.77
CA GLU A 108 2.48 11.37 -14.46
C GLU A 108 3.34 11.34 -15.73
N GLN A 109 4.37 10.50 -15.78
CA GLN A 109 5.23 10.34 -16.96
C GLN A 109 4.45 9.89 -18.21
N ALA A 110 3.34 9.15 -18.04
CA ALA A 110 2.49 8.71 -19.14
C ALA A 110 1.64 9.85 -19.74
N PHE A 111 1.45 10.96 -19.02
CA PHE A 111 0.55 12.05 -19.42
C PHE A 111 1.25 13.10 -20.32
N GLY A 112 2.59 13.12 -20.32
CA GLY A 112 3.41 13.97 -21.18
C GLY A 112 3.12 15.46 -20.96
N ALA A 113 2.58 16.13 -21.98
CA ALA A 113 2.17 17.54 -21.89
C ALA A 113 0.88 17.78 -21.07
N ASN A 114 0.12 16.73 -20.76
CA ASN A 114 -1.01 16.81 -19.84
C ASN A 114 -0.56 16.39 -18.45
N SER A 115 -1.41 16.63 -17.45
CA SER A 115 -1.15 16.23 -16.08
C SER A 115 -2.33 15.44 -15.52
N PHE A 116 -2.01 14.36 -14.82
CA PHE A 116 -2.99 13.54 -14.14
C PHE A 116 -3.51 14.24 -12.87
N LEU A 117 -2.62 14.87 -12.12
CA LEU A 117 -2.93 15.75 -11.01
C LEU A 117 -3.11 17.19 -11.49
N PRO A 118 -3.90 18.01 -10.78
CA PRO A 118 -3.97 19.45 -11.05
C PRO A 118 -2.63 20.13 -10.81
N THR A 119 -2.18 20.95 -11.76
CA THR A 119 -0.93 21.73 -11.66
C THR A 119 -1.17 23.23 -11.60
N SER A 120 -2.35 23.69 -12.02
CA SER A 120 -2.72 25.11 -12.03
C SER A 120 -4.16 25.36 -11.56
N PHE A 121 -4.45 26.61 -11.19
CA PHE A 121 -5.82 27.05 -10.90
C PHE A 121 -6.80 26.81 -12.04
N ASN A 122 -6.34 26.84 -13.29
CA ASN A 122 -7.19 26.64 -14.47
C ASN A 122 -7.60 25.16 -14.64
N ASP A 123 -6.93 24.24 -13.96
CA ASP A 123 -7.26 22.81 -14.02
C ASP A 123 -8.39 22.44 -13.06
N VAL A 124 -8.77 23.34 -12.16
CA VAL A 124 -9.77 23.10 -11.12
C VAL A 124 -10.77 24.25 -11.08
N THR A 125 -11.98 24.00 -11.55
CA THR A 125 -13.07 24.97 -11.43
C THR A 125 -13.88 24.65 -10.17
N ALA A 126 -13.83 25.57 -9.20
CA ALA A 126 -14.58 25.46 -7.96
C ALA A 126 -15.47 26.68 -7.76
N LYS A 127 -16.73 26.45 -7.34
CA LYS A 127 -17.67 27.50 -6.95
C LYS A 127 -18.37 27.12 -5.66
N CYS A 128 -18.63 28.09 -4.80
CA CYS A 128 -19.38 27.91 -3.57
C CYS A 128 -20.44 29.00 -3.45
N SER A 129 -21.63 28.65 -2.95
CA SER A 129 -22.71 29.59 -2.67
C SER A 129 -22.53 30.37 -1.36
N CYS A 130 -21.35 30.32 -0.72
CA CYS A 130 -21.09 31.03 0.53
C CYS A 130 -20.74 32.50 0.27
N PRO A 131 -20.94 33.40 1.26
CA PRO A 131 -20.63 34.82 1.11
C PRO A 131 -19.13 35.15 1.06
N ASP A 132 -18.26 34.14 1.12
CA ASP A 132 -16.82 34.30 1.01
C ASP A 132 -16.40 34.32 -0.47
N TYR A 133 -15.90 35.47 -0.93
CA TYR A 133 -15.42 35.66 -2.31
C TYR A 133 -14.05 34.98 -2.57
N ALA A 134 -13.41 34.42 -1.54
CA ALA A 134 -12.19 33.64 -1.69
C ALA A 134 -12.40 32.38 -2.53
N ASN A 135 -11.46 32.08 -3.42
CA ASN A 135 -11.36 30.78 -4.08
C ASN A 135 -9.96 30.15 -3.87
N PRO A 136 -9.84 29.02 -3.15
CA PRO A 136 -10.91 28.32 -2.45
C PRO A 136 -11.32 29.02 -1.14
N CYS A 137 -12.61 29.01 -0.84
CA CYS A 137 -13.11 29.27 0.51
C CYS A 137 -12.92 28.02 1.39
N LYS A 138 -13.16 28.13 2.71
CA LYS A 138 -13.05 26.99 3.64
C LYS A 138 -13.94 25.79 3.26
N HIS A 139 -15.08 26.03 2.60
CA HIS A 139 -15.99 24.96 2.17
C HIS A 139 -15.41 24.22 0.94
N ILE A 140 -14.91 24.94 -0.06
CA ILE A 140 -14.23 24.35 -1.22
C ILE A 140 -13.01 23.54 -0.77
N ALA A 141 -12.19 24.10 0.12
CA ALA A 141 -11.06 23.39 0.70
C ALA A 141 -11.49 22.12 1.47
N GLY A 142 -12.63 22.13 2.15
CA GLY A 142 -13.22 20.94 2.75
C GLY A 142 -13.58 19.86 1.72
N VAL A 143 -14.11 20.25 0.56
CA VAL A 143 -14.39 19.33 -0.56
C VAL A 143 -13.11 18.75 -1.15
N TYR A 144 -12.03 19.52 -1.27
CA TYR A 144 -10.74 18.97 -1.71
C TYR A 144 -10.22 17.89 -0.77
N TYR A 145 -10.26 18.12 0.55
CA TYR A 145 -9.87 17.10 1.51
C TYR A 145 -10.81 15.89 1.49
N ARG A 146 -12.11 16.10 1.34
CA ARG A 146 -13.05 14.98 1.22
C ARG A 146 -12.80 14.17 -0.05
N LEU A 147 -12.48 14.83 -1.17
CA LEU A 147 -12.11 14.16 -2.39
C LEU A 147 -10.83 13.35 -2.19
N ALA A 148 -9.80 13.91 -1.54
CA ALA A 148 -8.58 13.17 -1.22
C ALA A 148 -8.87 11.92 -0.36
N ASP A 149 -9.72 12.06 0.66
CA ASP A 149 -10.14 10.93 1.52
C ASP A 149 -10.88 9.86 0.71
N ILE A 150 -11.65 10.24 -0.31
CA ILE A 150 -12.34 9.29 -1.20
C ILE A 150 -11.33 8.62 -2.12
N LEU A 151 -10.38 9.37 -2.69
CA LEU A 151 -9.33 8.82 -3.53
C LEU A 151 -8.49 7.79 -2.79
N ASP A 152 -8.23 7.96 -1.49
CA ASP A 152 -7.56 6.96 -0.65
C ASP A 152 -8.24 5.57 -0.71
N TYR A 153 -9.56 5.49 -0.91
CA TYR A 153 -10.31 4.23 -1.03
C TYR A 153 -10.58 3.83 -2.48
N ASP A 154 -10.91 4.79 -3.35
CA ASP A 154 -11.22 4.56 -4.77
C ASP A 154 -10.41 5.52 -5.66
N PRO A 155 -9.15 5.18 -5.97
CA PRO A 155 -8.27 6.03 -6.76
C PRO A 155 -8.73 6.20 -8.22
N MET A 156 -9.49 5.25 -8.77
CA MET A 156 -9.89 5.30 -10.18
C MET A 156 -10.87 6.44 -10.46
N LEU A 157 -11.53 6.97 -9.43
CA LEU A 157 -12.34 8.19 -9.53
C LEU A 157 -11.57 9.38 -10.09
N LEU A 158 -10.25 9.46 -9.88
CA LEU A 158 -9.45 10.54 -10.47
C LEU A 158 -9.45 10.49 -12.01
N PHE A 159 -9.39 9.29 -12.60
CA PHE A 159 -9.54 9.12 -14.05
C PHE A 159 -10.93 9.56 -14.52
N GLN A 160 -11.97 9.22 -13.74
CA GLN A 160 -13.35 9.60 -14.04
C GLN A 160 -13.52 11.12 -14.03
N LEU A 161 -12.91 11.81 -13.07
CA LEU A 161 -12.88 13.26 -13.04
C LEU A 161 -12.07 13.83 -14.22
N LYS A 162 -11.01 13.17 -14.67
CA LYS A 162 -10.30 13.55 -15.90
C LYS A 162 -11.04 13.16 -17.20
N GLY A 163 -12.24 12.59 -17.10
CA GLY A 163 -13.13 12.31 -18.24
C GLY A 163 -13.05 10.90 -18.81
N LEU A 164 -12.41 9.96 -18.10
CA LEU A 164 -12.35 8.54 -18.47
C LEU A 164 -12.99 7.70 -17.36
N THR A 165 -14.14 7.07 -17.64
CA THR A 165 -14.83 6.28 -16.60
C THR A 165 -14.02 5.05 -16.20
N THR A 166 -14.20 4.56 -14.97
CA THR A 166 -13.50 3.35 -14.47
C THR A 166 -13.74 2.15 -15.39
N LYS A 167 -14.96 1.99 -15.93
CA LYS A 167 -15.29 0.92 -16.88
C LYS A 167 -14.54 1.07 -18.20
N GLU A 168 -14.48 2.29 -18.76
CA GLU A 168 -13.71 2.54 -19.99
C GLU A 168 -12.22 2.28 -19.78
N LEU A 169 -11.65 2.71 -18.65
CA LEU A 169 -10.26 2.45 -18.29
C LEU A 169 -9.98 0.94 -18.20
N GLN A 170 -10.76 0.20 -17.41
CA GLN A 170 -10.60 -1.26 -17.28
C GLN A 170 -10.73 -1.96 -18.63
N THR A 171 -11.71 -1.55 -19.45
CA THR A 171 -11.91 -2.13 -20.79
C THR A 171 -10.70 -1.85 -21.69
N ALA A 172 -10.14 -0.65 -21.63
CA ALA A 172 -8.98 -0.28 -22.42
C ALA A 172 -7.71 -1.02 -21.98
N LEU A 173 -7.50 -1.19 -20.66
CA LEU A 173 -6.39 -1.97 -20.14
C LEU A 173 -6.52 -3.46 -20.54
N LYS A 174 -7.72 -4.05 -20.41
CA LYS A 174 -8.00 -5.45 -20.81
C LYS A 174 -7.91 -5.71 -22.32
N LYS A 175 -7.90 -4.69 -23.17
CA LYS A 175 -7.69 -4.88 -24.62
C LYS A 175 -6.25 -5.19 -24.98
N THR A 176 -5.31 -4.87 -24.08
CA THR A 176 -3.89 -5.10 -24.33
C THR A 176 -3.49 -6.51 -23.95
N GLU A 177 -2.50 -7.09 -24.63
CA GLU A 177 -2.02 -8.46 -24.37
C GLU A 177 -1.65 -8.68 -22.89
N LEU A 178 -0.88 -7.76 -22.31
CA LEU A 178 -0.55 -7.79 -20.88
C LEU A 178 -1.78 -7.68 -19.99
N GLY A 179 -2.73 -6.81 -20.32
CA GLY A 179 -3.96 -6.64 -19.54
C GLY A 179 -4.89 -7.85 -19.61
N GLN A 180 -4.90 -8.60 -20.73
CA GLN A 180 -5.62 -9.87 -20.86
C GLN A 180 -5.00 -10.91 -19.93
N LEU A 181 -3.68 -11.10 -20.00
CA LEU A 181 -2.95 -12.02 -19.12
C LEU A 181 -3.18 -11.72 -17.64
N PHE A 182 -3.16 -10.43 -17.26
CA PHE A 182 -3.46 -10.02 -15.89
C PHE A 182 -4.92 -10.27 -15.51
N SER A 183 -5.88 -9.99 -16.41
CA SER A 183 -7.30 -10.29 -16.12
C SER A 183 -7.51 -11.78 -15.92
N GLU A 184 -6.96 -12.62 -16.79
CA GLU A 184 -7.03 -14.08 -16.67
C GLU A 184 -6.46 -14.55 -15.33
N HIS A 185 -5.31 -14.00 -14.93
CA HIS A 185 -4.69 -14.35 -13.65
C HIS A 185 -5.53 -13.91 -12.44
N LEU A 186 -6.14 -12.72 -12.48
CA LEU A 186 -7.02 -12.22 -11.41
C LEU A 186 -8.36 -12.98 -11.35
N ASP A 187 -8.88 -13.39 -12.50
CA ASP A 187 -10.12 -14.16 -12.62
C ASP A 187 -9.92 -15.64 -12.26
N THR A 188 -8.68 -16.14 -12.29
CA THR A 188 -8.32 -17.48 -11.83
C THR A 188 -8.54 -17.55 -10.32
N GLN A 189 -9.70 -18.05 -9.90
CA GLN A 189 -9.96 -18.38 -8.50
C GLN A 189 -8.97 -19.45 -8.07
N VAL A 190 -7.87 -19.03 -7.45
CA VAL A 190 -7.02 -19.95 -6.72
C VAL A 190 -7.82 -20.36 -5.49
N ASN A 191 -8.52 -21.49 -5.59
CA ASN A 191 -9.14 -22.17 -4.46
C ASN A 191 -8.00 -22.70 -3.58
N THR A 192 -7.34 -21.77 -2.89
CA THR A 192 -6.29 -22.08 -1.94
C THR A 192 -7.03 -22.55 -0.71
N GLU A 193 -7.20 -23.86 -0.57
CA GLU A 193 -7.64 -24.45 0.69
C GLU A 193 -6.60 -24.06 1.74
N ILE A 194 -6.88 -23.00 2.50
CA ILE A 194 -6.04 -22.58 3.61
C ILE A 194 -6.25 -23.62 4.71
N TYR A 195 -5.44 -24.68 4.69
CA TYR A 195 -5.37 -25.64 5.78
C TYR A 195 -4.77 -24.94 7.00
N THR A 196 -5.65 -24.37 7.83
CA THR A 196 -5.27 -24.00 9.18
C THR A 196 -5.04 -25.30 9.95
N SER A 197 -3.79 -25.76 9.98
CA SER A 197 -3.46 -26.86 10.87
C SER A 197 -3.82 -26.42 12.29
N LYS A 198 -4.66 -27.20 12.98
CA LYS A 198 -5.06 -26.99 14.38
C LYS A 198 -3.87 -26.98 15.37
N PHE A 199 -2.66 -27.25 14.85
CA PHE A 199 -1.41 -27.33 15.57
C PHE A 199 -0.65 -25.99 15.49
N LYS A 200 -0.13 -25.52 16.63
CA LYS A 200 0.75 -24.33 16.71
C LYS A 200 2.10 -24.50 16.00
N TYR A 201 2.42 -25.72 15.59
CA TYR A 201 3.64 -26.08 14.87
C TYR A 201 3.25 -26.82 13.59
N SER A 202 3.96 -26.54 12.50
CA SER A 202 3.76 -27.25 11.24
C SER A 202 3.90 -28.75 11.50
N PRO A 203 2.89 -29.58 11.22
CA PRO A 203 3.04 -31.02 11.36
C PRO A 203 4.17 -31.47 10.42
N PHE A 204 5.03 -32.36 10.91
CA PHE A 204 6.01 -33.03 10.07
C PHE A 204 5.24 -33.96 9.12
N ILE A 205 4.95 -33.47 7.92
CA ILE A 205 4.39 -34.30 6.85
C ILE A 205 5.58 -35.04 6.23
N ALA A 206 5.82 -36.26 6.70
CA ALA A 206 6.64 -37.21 5.96
C ALA A 206 5.93 -37.49 4.63
N LYS A 207 6.36 -36.83 3.54
CA LYS A 207 5.85 -37.13 2.20
C LYS A 207 6.14 -38.60 1.91
N LYS A 208 5.11 -39.43 1.92
CA LYS A 208 5.19 -40.76 1.33
C LYS A 208 5.00 -40.55 -0.17
N GLU A 209 6.09 -40.67 -0.93
CA GLU A 209 6.00 -40.71 -2.39
C GLU A 209 5.09 -41.87 -2.77
N VAL A 210 3.88 -41.54 -3.23
CA VAL A 210 3.01 -42.50 -3.92
C VAL A 210 3.44 -42.46 -5.38
N ASN A 211 4.47 -43.24 -5.71
CA ASN A 211 4.84 -43.49 -7.09
C ASN A 211 3.77 -44.38 -7.72
N SER A 212 2.80 -43.76 -8.39
CA SER A 212 1.95 -44.45 -9.36
C SER A 212 2.78 -44.80 -10.60
N ASN A 213 2.91 -46.11 -10.84
CA ASN A 213 3.49 -46.80 -12.00
C ASN A 213 5.02 -46.99 -12.04
N THR A 214 5.48 -48.17 -11.65
CA THR A 214 5.84 -49.27 -12.57
C THR A 214 6.48 -50.45 -11.80
N ASN A 215 6.39 -51.63 -12.41
CA ASN A 215 6.73 -52.93 -11.85
C ASN A 215 8.17 -53.08 -11.34
N LYS A 216 8.31 -53.94 -10.32
CA LYS A 216 9.48 -54.80 -10.03
C LYS A 216 10.82 -54.07 -9.80
N THR A 217 11.22 -53.95 -8.55
CA THR A 217 12.19 -54.85 -7.87
C THR A 217 12.71 -54.23 -6.58
N SER A 218 13.04 -55.12 -5.63
CA SER A 218 13.74 -54.84 -4.36
C SER A 218 12.99 -54.01 -3.31
N ASN A 219 12.08 -54.69 -2.61
CA ASN A 219 11.87 -54.43 -1.19
C ASN A 219 13.19 -54.64 -0.44
N SER A 220 14.03 -53.61 -0.37
CA SER A 220 14.95 -53.42 0.76
C SER A 220 14.16 -52.69 1.86
N ALA A 221 13.19 -53.39 2.43
CA ALA A 221 12.63 -52.98 3.71
C ALA A 221 13.78 -53.05 4.72
N LEU A 222 14.40 -51.90 5.05
CA LEU A 222 15.08 -51.80 6.34
C LEU A 222 14.00 -51.98 7.40
N LYS A 223 13.82 -53.24 7.82
CA LYS A 223 13.13 -53.59 9.06
C LYS A 223 13.98 -53.03 10.18
N SER A 224 13.73 -51.79 10.53
CA SER A 224 14.31 -51.21 11.72
C SER A 224 13.58 -51.83 12.91
N ASN A 225 14.21 -52.78 13.61
CA ASN A 225 13.69 -53.43 14.82
C ASN A 225 13.67 -52.49 16.04
N HIS A 226 13.41 -51.19 15.85
CA HIS A 226 13.40 -50.22 16.93
C HIS A 226 12.04 -50.26 17.63
N THR A 227 12.06 -50.71 18.88
CA THR A 227 10.93 -50.59 19.81
C THR A 227 10.99 -49.21 20.45
N VAL A 228 9.84 -48.59 20.77
CA VAL A 228 9.77 -47.25 21.41
C VAL A 228 10.66 -47.13 22.65
N LYS A 229 10.86 -48.25 23.37
CA LYS A 229 11.70 -48.31 24.56
C LYS A 229 13.20 -48.18 24.26
N THR A 230 13.67 -48.67 23.11
CA THR A 230 15.11 -48.60 22.73
C THR A 230 15.49 -47.26 22.09
N PHE A 231 14.52 -46.45 21.64
CA PHE A 231 14.75 -45.12 21.08
C PHE A 231 15.41 -44.14 22.07
N TRP A 232 14.91 -44.07 23.30
CA TRP A 232 15.40 -43.12 24.32
C TRP A 232 16.78 -43.46 24.89
N HIS A 233 17.28 -44.66 24.61
CA HIS A 233 18.59 -45.10 25.08
C HIS A 233 19.71 -44.86 24.06
N MET A 234 19.39 -44.37 22.85
CA MET A 234 20.36 -43.99 21.80
C MET A 234 21.41 -45.05 21.45
N THR A 235 21.16 -46.32 21.76
CA THR A 235 22.16 -47.39 21.62
C THR A 235 22.39 -47.81 20.17
N ASP A 236 21.41 -47.63 19.29
CA ASP A 236 21.49 -47.98 17.87
C ASP A 236 21.02 -46.79 17.01
N TRP A 237 21.72 -45.67 17.10
CA TRP A 237 21.51 -44.56 16.16
C TRP A 237 22.11 -44.97 14.81
N PRO A 238 21.36 -44.97 13.70
CA PRO A 238 21.95 -45.21 12.39
C PRO A 238 22.78 -43.98 12.05
N ALA A 239 24.08 -44.06 12.31
CA ALA A 239 25.06 -43.17 11.71
C ALA A 239 25.15 -43.51 10.21
N LYS A 240 24.07 -43.23 9.48
CA LYS A 240 24.22 -42.95 8.06
C LYS A 240 24.58 -41.48 8.03
N GLU A 241 25.88 -41.21 7.95
CA GLU A 241 26.37 -39.93 7.46
C GLU A 241 25.67 -39.71 6.12
N LEU A 242 24.61 -38.90 6.17
CA LEU A 242 24.01 -38.38 4.97
C LEU A 242 25.10 -37.47 4.41
N GLU A 243 25.75 -37.90 3.33
CA GLU A 243 26.47 -37.01 2.45
C GLU A 243 25.43 -36.01 1.92
N VAL A 244 25.21 -34.95 2.71
CA VAL A 244 24.43 -33.80 2.29
C VAL A 244 25.35 -33.09 1.31
N GLU A 245 25.08 -33.28 0.03
CA GLU A 245 25.67 -32.46 -1.01
C GLU A 245 25.18 -31.03 -0.77
N GLN A 246 25.97 -30.28 0.00
CA GLN A 246 25.66 -28.91 0.37
C GLN A 246 25.69 -28.09 -0.90
N GLN A 247 24.52 -27.65 -1.35
CA GLN A 247 24.44 -26.63 -2.37
C GLN A 247 25.19 -25.40 -1.86
N THR A 248 26.32 -25.07 -2.49
CA THR A 248 27.11 -23.89 -2.20
C THR A 248 26.34 -22.66 -2.69
N ILE A 249 25.36 -22.24 -1.91
CA ILE A 249 24.72 -20.95 -2.12
C ILE A 249 25.78 -19.91 -1.74
N SER A 250 26.26 -19.15 -2.73
CA SER A 250 27.19 -18.04 -2.50
C SER A 250 26.45 -16.92 -1.77
N ALA A 251 26.30 -17.08 -0.46
CA ALA A 251 25.85 -16.01 0.41
C ALA A 251 27.00 -15.00 0.55
N PRO A 252 26.77 -13.69 0.36
CA PRO A 252 27.79 -12.70 0.64
C PRO A 252 28.22 -12.85 2.11
N LEU A 253 29.53 -13.03 2.32
CA LEU A 253 30.13 -13.11 3.65
C LEU A 253 29.68 -11.88 4.44
N ILE A 254 28.84 -12.07 5.46
CA ILE A 254 28.36 -10.99 6.32
C ILE A 254 29.60 -10.37 6.96
N LYS A 255 30.02 -9.19 6.47
CA LYS A 255 31.09 -8.39 7.07
C LYS A 255 30.58 -7.90 8.43
N LYS A 256 30.83 -8.68 9.49
CA LYS A 256 30.78 -8.17 10.86
C LYS A 256 31.76 -6.99 10.90
N GLN A 257 31.35 -5.83 11.43
CA GLN A 257 32.19 -4.61 11.46
C GLN A 257 33.42 -4.71 12.40
N GLY A 258 33.88 -5.93 12.71
CA GLY A 258 34.96 -6.19 13.65
C GLY A 258 34.69 -5.61 15.04
N ASP A 259 35.76 -5.51 15.82
CA ASP A 259 35.72 -5.01 17.20
C ASP A 259 35.64 -3.47 17.29
N TYR A 260 35.82 -2.77 16.17
CA TYR A 260 35.89 -1.31 16.07
C TYR A 260 34.91 -0.79 15.02
N PRO A 261 33.61 -0.73 15.33
CA PRO A 261 32.63 -0.16 14.43
C PRO A 261 32.87 1.35 14.26
N ALA A 262 32.42 1.93 13.14
CA ALA A 262 32.72 3.32 12.77
C ALA A 262 32.27 4.38 13.80
N PHE A 263 31.29 4.05 14.65
CA PHE A 263 30.80 4.93 15.71
C PHE A 263 31.62 4.86 17.01
N TRP A 264 32.57 3.93 17.12
CA TRP A 264 33.31 3.67 18.35
C TRP A 264 34.70 4.29 18.31
N HIS A 265 34.83 5.45 18.97
CA HIS A 265 36.05 6.27 18.96
C HIS A 265 36.92 6.09 20.21
N ARG A 266 36.84 4.93 20.88
CA ARG A 266 37.62 4.65 22.11
C ARG A 266 38.77 3.69 21.82
N ASN A 267 39.79 3.75 22.68
CA ASN A 267 41.02 2.95 22.55
C ASN A 267 40.85 1.46 22.90
N ASN A 268 39.68 1.04 23.39
CA ASN A 268 39.34 -0.35 23.66
C ASN A 268 38.33 -0.90 22.65
N SER A 269 38.24 -2.22 22.49
CA SER A 269 37.22 -2.87 21.64
C SER A 269 35.80 -2.55 22.12
N PHE A 270 34.87 -2.28 21.19
CA PHE A 270 33.46 -2.08 21.52
C PHE A 270 32.87 -3.32 22.21
N VAL A 271 33.23 -4.51 21.73
CA VAL A 271 32.78 -5.79 22.28
C VAL A 271 33.27 -5.94 23.72
N ALA A 272 34.55 -5.64 23.99
CA ALA A 272 35.12 -5.69 25.33
C ALA A 272 34.41 -4.73 26.30
N ALA A 273 34.09 -3.51 25.83
CA ALA A 273 33.36 -2.53 26.64
C ALA A 273 31.92 -3.00 26.95
N MET A 274 31.23 -3.59 25.96
CA MET A 274 29.89 -4.13 26.16
C MET A 274 29.88 -5.35 27.10
N GLU A 275 30.91 -6.18 27.05
CA GLU A 275 31.07 -7.33 27.93
C GLU A 275 31.26 -6.90 29.40
N GLU A 276 32.05 -5.86 29.63
CA GLU A 276 32.20 -5.27 30.96
C GLU A 276 30.88 -4.72 31.51
N ILE A 277 30.13 -3.98 30.68
CA ILE A 277 28.79 -3.47 31.03
C ILE A 277 27.86 -4.63 31.38
N TYR A 278 27.86 -5.69 30.58
CA TYR A 278 27.03 -6.87 30.81
C TYR A 278 27.34 -7.53 32.15
N GLN A 279 28.63 -7.75 32.46
CA GLN A 279 29.04 -8.34 33.73
C GLN A 279 28.65 -7.47 34.92
N ASN A 280 28.75 -6.15 34.79
CA ASN A 280 28.36 -5.20 35.83
C ASN A 280 26.83 -5.19 36.06
N VAL A 281 26.03 -5.20 35.00
CA VAL A 281 24.57 -5.31 35.09
C VAL A 281 24.17 -6.64 35.73
N ARG A 282 24.79 -7.76 35.31
CA ARG A 282 24.55 -9.09 35.86
C ARG A 282 24.87 -9.16 37.36
N LYS A 283 26.02 -8.61 37.79
CA LYS A 283 26.41 -8.56 39.21
C LYS A 283 25.47 -7.69 40.05
N ARG A 284 25.04 -6.54 39.51
CA ARG A 284 24.12 -5.61 40.20
C ARG A 284 22.73 -6.22 40.38
N ASN A 285 22.23 -6.91 39.36
CA ASN A 285 20.93 -7.58 39.41
C ASN A 285 20.94 -8.88 40.22
N LYS A 286 22.12 -9.47 40.49
CA LYS A 286 22.24 -10.65 41.37
C LYS A 286 21.81 -10.38 42.82
N LYS A 287 21.85 -9.11 43.27
CA LYS A 287 21.33 -8.70 44.60
C LYS A 287 19.82 -8.45 44.63
N VAL A 288 19.18 -8.30 43.47
CA VAL A 288 17.74 -8.01 43.33
C VAL A 288 16.94 -9.29 43.05
N LEU A 289 17.63 -10.37 42.65
CA LEU A 289 17.05 -11.67 42.29
C LEU A 289 17.44 -12.81 43.25
N GLY A 290 18.00 -12.48 44.42
CA GLY A 290 18.40 -13.43 45.45
C GLY A 290 17.58 -13.26 46.72
#